data_AF-A0A9W9J8X4-F1
#
_entry.id   AF-A0A9W9J8X4-F1
#
_cell.length_a   1.000
_cell.length_b   1.000
_cell.length_c   1.000
_cell.angle_alpha   90.00
_cell.angle_beta   90.00
_cell.angle_gamma   90.00
#
_symmetry.space_group_name_H-M   'P 1'
#
loop_
_entity.id
_entity.type
_entity.pdbx_description
1 polymer ?
#
loop_
_entity_poly.entity_id
_entity_poly.type
_entity_poly.pdbx_seq_one_letter_code
_entity_poly.pdbx_strand_id
1 'polypeptide(L)'
;MIDHLIFHGLERTSTDERHRHRYEVNPEYIEKLQDAGLHFIGKDDLGERMEIVELKEHPWFVGVQFHPEYISRVLAPSKPFLGFVSTAAGCFDQVKSMSQQNEMDLANGVANIIV
;
A
#
# COMPACT_ATOMS: atom_id res chain seq x y z
N MET A 1 6.59 -6.38 -13.84
CA MET A 1 5.55 -5.61 -13.13
C MET A 1 5.72 -5.95 -11.66
N ILE A 2 6.02 -4.98 -10.80
CA ILE A 2 6.29 -5.26 -9.37
C ILE A 2 4.94 -5.30 -8.66
N ASP A 3 4.59 -6.47 -8.13
CA ASP A 3 3.35 -6.69 -7.40
C ASP A 3 3.53 -6.21 -5.96
N HIS A 4 3.07 -4.99 -5.67
CA HIS A 4 3.15 -4.39 -4.34
C HIS A 4 1.95 -4.83 -3.49
N LEU A 5 2.24 -5.35 -2.29
CA LEU A 5 1.23 -5.83 -1.36
C LEU A 5 0.28 -4.71 -0.95
N ILE A 6 0.83 -3.54 -0.60
CA ILE A 6 0.06 -2.38 -0.13
C ILE A 6 -0.98 -1.90 -1.15
N PHE A 7 -0.74 -2.10 -2.44
CA PHE A 7 -1.63 -1.68 -3.51
C PHE A 7 -2.49 -2.80 -4.08
N HIS A 8 -2.46 -4.00 -3.48
CA HIS A 8 -3.25 -5.15 -3.92
C HIS A 8 -3.00 -5.48 -5.40
N GLY A 9 -1.75 -5.33 -5.86
CA GLY A 9 -1.38 -5.54 -7.26
C GLY A 9 -2.03 -4.59 -8.27
N LEU A 10 -2.57 -3.45 -7.82
CA LEU A 10 -3.01 -2.36 -8.68
C LEU A 10 -1.80 -1.56 -9.18
N GLU A 11 -1.83 -1.16 -10.44
CA GLU A 11 -0.84 -0.23 -11.00
C GLU A 11 -1.11 1.18 -10.47
N ARG A 12 -0.52 1.50 -9.32
CA ARG A 12 -0.61 2.83 -8.71
C ARG A 12 0.77 3.45 -8.57
N THR A 13 0.95 4.62 -9.18
CA THR A 13 2.22 5.35 -9.21
C THR A 13 2.34 6.42 -8.13
N SER A 14 1.21 6.89 -7.57
CA SER A 14 1.19 7.87 -6.49
C SER A 14 -0.03 7.71 -5.57
N THR A 15 0.09 8.23 -4.35
CA THR A 15 -1.00 8.31 -3.39
C THR A 15 -0.82 9.54 -2.50
N ASP A 16 -1.93 10.19 -2.15
CA ASP A 16 -1.93 11.33 -1.25
C ASP A 16 -2.34 10.89 0.15
N GLU A 17 -1.43 11.03 1.10
CA GLU A 17 -1.59 10.55 2.46
C GLU A 17 -1.23 11.62 3.49
N ARG A 18 -1.74 11.48 4.71
CA ARG A 18 -1.52 12.47 5.78
C ARG A 18 -0.35 12.06 6.67
N HIS A 19 0.56 13.01 6.91
CA HIS A 19 1.76 12.78 7.71
C HIS A 19 1.69 13.55 9.03
N ARG A 20 2.21 12.94 10.10
CA ARG A 20 2.34 13.58 11.41
C ARG A 20 3.47 12.96 12.22
N HIS A 21 4.69 13.06 11.71
CA HIS A 21 5.92 12.62 12.38
C HIS A 21 7.01 13.68 12.24
N ARG A 22 8.15 13.46 12.91
CA ARG A 22 9.34 14.34 12.84
C ARG A 22 10.62 13.61 12.42
N TYR A 23 10.61 12.29 12.54
CA TYR A 23 11.76 11.44 12.21
C TYR A 23 11.53 10.80 10.85
N GLU A 24 12.63 10.55 10.17
CA GLU A 24 12.71 9.85 8.89
C GLU A 24 13.74 8.72 9.00
N VAL A 25 13.69 7.77 8.07
CA VAL A 25 14.74 6.76 7.91
C VAL A 25 16.04 7.47 7.53
N ASN A 26 17.15 7.15 8.22
CA ASN A 26 18.46 7.68 7.88
C ASN A 26 18.90 7.14 6.50
N PRO A 27 19.20 8.01 5.50
CA PRO A 27 19.66 7.59 4.18
C PRO A 27 20.86 6.64 4.19
N GLU A 28 21.77 6.79 5.15
CA GLU A 28 22.97 5.94 5.29
C GLU A 28 22.67 4.47 5.61
N TYR A 29 21.45 4.16 6.06
CA TYR A 29 21.02 2.81 6.41
C TYR A 29 20.12 2.16 5.36
N ILE A 30 19.69 2.90 4.33
CA ILE A 30 18.73 2.40 3.34
C ILE A 30 19.27 1.15 2.64
N GLU A 31 20.48 1.23 2.08
CA GLU A 31 21.10 0.09 1.36
C GLU A 31 21.25 -1.13 2.28
N LYS A 32 21.73 -0.93 3.51
CA LYS A 32 21.88 -2.01 4.50
C LYS A 32 20.55 -2.70 4.84
N LEU A 33 19.47 -1.93 4.95
CA LEU A 33 18.14 -2.46 5.21
C LEU A 33 17.58 -3.20 3.99
N GLN A 34 17.83 -2.70 2.78
CA GLN A 34 17.47 -3.37 1.54
C GLN A 34 18.21 -4.70 1.36
N ASP A 35 19.50 -4.73 1.62
CA ASP A 35 20.33 -5.94 1.56
C ASP A 35 19.88 -6.99 2.60
N ALA A 36 19.33 -6.54 3.73
CA ALA A 36 18.70 -7.39 4.73
C ALA A 36 17.28 -7.86 4.36
N GLY A 37 16.76 -7.46 3.18
CA GLY A 37 15.47 -7.89 2.63
C GLY A 37 14.32 -6.91 2.80
N LEU A 38 14.51 -5.76 3.46
CA LEU A 38 13.46 -4.74 3.61
C LEU A 38 13.35 -3.90 2.34
N HIS A 39 12.25 -3.99 1.62
CA HIS A 39 12.08 -3.30 0.35
C HIS A 39 11.42 -1.94 0.56
N PHE A 40 12.12 -0.85 0.28
CA PHE A 40 11.51 0.48 0.17
C PHE A 40 10.83 0.62 -1.20
N ILE A 41 9.52 0.80 -1.20
CA ILE A 41 8.70 0.83 -2.41
C ILE A 41 8.00 2.17 -2.65
N GLY A 42 7.92 3.01 -1.62
CA GLY A 42 7.33 4.35 -1.69
C GLY A 42 8.32 5.40 -1.22
N LYS A 43 8.33 6.55 -1.89
CA LYS A 43 9.13 7.71 -1.55
C LYS A 43 8.28 8.98 -1.63
N ASP A 44 8.76 10.06 -1.02
CA ASP A 44 8.17 11.38 -1.20
C ASP A 44 8.37 11.91 -2.63
N ASP A 45 7.71 13.03 -2.96
CA ASP A 45 7.72 13.61 -4.31
C ASP A 45 9.13 14.02 -4.79
N LEU A 46 10.04 14.27 -3.86
CA LEU A 46 11.44 14.60 -4.13
C LEU A 46 12.33 13.36 -4.22
N GLY A 47 11.84 12.19 -3.81
CA GLY A 47 12.58 10.92 -3.80
C GLY A 47 13.62 10.81 -2.69
N GLU A 48 13.59 11.71 -1.71
CA GLU A 48 14.57 11.83 -0.63
C GLU A 48 14.19 10.97 0.57
N ARG A 49 12.90 10.88 0.88
CA ARG A 49 12.38 10.20 2.08
C ARG A 49 11.70 8.91 1.69
N MET A 50 11.92 7.88 2.51
CA MET A 50 11.29 6.58 2.33
C MET A 50 9.95 6.55 3.08
N GLU A 51 8.87 6.30 2.36
CA GLU A 51 7.50 6.40 2.89
C GLU A 51 6.86 5.03 3.14
N ILE A 52 7.20 4.03 2.32
CA ILE A 52 6.56 2.71 2.36
C ILE A 52 7.62 1.61 2.28
N VAL A 53 7.51 0.63 3.17
CA VAL A 53 8.34 -0.58 3.19
C VAL A 53 7.50 -1.86 3.10
N GLU A 54 8.06 -2.87 2.44
CA GLU A 54 7.50 -4.21 2.36
C GLU A 54 8.57 -5.29 2.64
N LEU A 55 8.15 -6.42 3.18
CA LEU A 55 8.98 -7.64 3.26
C LEU A 55 8.30 -8.76 2.47
N LYS A 56 8.87 -9.10 1.31
CA LYS A 56 8.25 -9.99 0.32
C LYS A 56 8.08 -11.44 0.79
N GLU A 57 8.90 -11.89 1.73
CA GLU A 57 8.84 -13.26 2.26
C GLU A 57 7.76 -13.46 3.34
N HIS A 58 6.98 -12.41 3.64
CA HIS A 58 5.92 -12.46 4.64
C HIS A 58 4.53 -12.24 4.00
N PRO A 59 3.48 -12.96 4.42
CA PRO A 59 2.14 -12.87 3.81
C PRO A 59 1.58 -11.44 3.76
N TRP A 60 1.83 -10.68 4.84
CA TRP A 60 1.55 -9.25 4.89
C TRP A 60 2.50 -8.55 5.84
N PHE A 61 3.54 -7.91 5.31
CA PHE A 61 4.44 -7.06 6.08
C PHE A 61 4.59 -5.75 5.33
N VAL A 62 3.85 -4.75 5.78
CA VAL A 62 3.79 -3.42 5.18
C VAL A 62 3.98 -2.40 6.29
N GLY A 63 4.95 -1.50 6.11
CA GLY A 63 5.16 -0.35 6.99
C GLY A 63 4.96 0.93 6.21
N VAL A 64 4.32 1.92 6.83
CA VAL A 64 4.05 3.24 6.25
C VAL A 64 4.45 4.33 7.23
N GLN A 65 4.99 5.45 6.74
CA GLN A 65 5.29 6.65 7.54
C GLN A 65 4.07 7.54 7.76
N PHE A 66 3.18 7.58 6.78
CA PHE A 66 1.90 8.29 6.87
C PHE A 66 0.89 7.59 7.78
N HIS A 67 -0.24 8.28 8.01
CA HIS A 67 -1.36 7.86 8.85
C HIS A 67 -2.55 7.42 7.96
N PRO A 68 -2.60 6.15 7.53
CA PRO A 68 -3.65 5.64 6.62
C PRO A 68 -5.05 5.67 7.26
N GLU A 69 -5.16 5.86 8.57
CA GLU A 69 -6.42 5.98 9.29
C GLU A 69 -7.13 7.30 9.03
N TYR A 70 -6.41 8.36 8.68
CA TYR A 70 -7.03 9.67 8.50
C TYR A 70 -7.84 9.79 7.22
N ILE A 71 -7.60 8.94 6.22
CA ILE A 71 -8.33 8.95 4.95
C ILE A 71 -9.22 7.72 4.75
N SER A 72 -9.13 6.72 5.65
CA SER A 72 -9.97 5.52 5.60
C SER A 72 -11.45 5.85 5.83
N ARG A 73 -12.34 5.21 5.07
CA ARG A 73 -13.80 5.35 5.20
C ARG A 73 -14.47 3.98 5.22
N VAL A 74 -15.67 3.89 5.77
CA VAL A 74 -16.43 2.61 5.86
C VAL A 74 -16.60 1.95 4.50
N LEU A 75 -17.05 2.71 3.49
CA LEU A 75 -17.26 2.20 2.12
C LEU A 75 -16.01 2.26 1.24
N ALA A 76 -14.92 2.84 1.74
CA ALA A 76 -13.65 2.96 1.03
C ALA A 76 -12.51 2.83 2.05
N PRO A 77 -12.30 1.61 2.60
CA PRO A 77 -11.26 1.39 3.60
C PRO A 77 -9.89 1.63 2.97
N SER A 78 -8.96 2.18 3.75
CA SER A 78 -7.60 2.37 3.24
C SER A 78 -6.95 1.01 2.95
N LYS A 79 -6.17 0.95 1.86
CA LYS A 79 -5.57 -0.30 1.37
C LYS A 79 -4.66 -0.98 2.39
N PRO A 80 -3.86 -0.26 3.21
CA PRO A 80 -3.06 -0.88 4.26
C PRO A 80 -3.89 -1.68 5.26
N PHE A 81 -5.02 -1.12 5.73
CA PHE A 81 -5.89 -1.83 6.69
C PHE A 81 -6.65 -2.98 6.04
N LEU A 82 -7.21 -2.76 4.84
CA LEU A 82 -7.95 -3.81 4.14
C LEU A 82 -7.04 -5.01 3.84
N GLY A 83 -5.81 -4.77 3.39
CA GLY A 83 -4.84 -5.83 3.13
C GLY A 83 -4.39 -6.55 4.41
N PHE A 84 -4.15 -5.82 5.50
CA PHE A 84 -3.81 -6.41 6.79
C PHE A 84 -4.91 -7.34 7.30
N VAL A 85 -6.15 -6.85 7.35
CA VAL A 85 -7.30 -7.62 7.88
C VAL A 85 -7.63 -8.81 6.99
N SER A 86 -7.65 -8.63 5.67
CA SER A 86 -7.96 -9.73 4.74
C SER A 86 -6.88 -10.81 4.72
N THR A 87 -5.60 -10.43 4.89
CA THR A 87 -4.52 -11.41 5.04
C THR A 87 -4.66 -12.19 6.34
N ALA A 88 -4.95 -11.50 7.45
CA ALA A 88 -5.20 -12.15 8.74
C ALA A 88 -6.42 -13.10 8.69
N ALA A 89 -7.44 -12.76 7.89
CA ALA A 89 -8.62 -13.58 7.68
C ALA A 89 -8.45 -14.69 6.62
N GLY A 90 -7.29 -14.78 5.94
CA GLY A 90 -7.03 -15.78 4.91
C GLY A 90 -7.79 -15.57 3.59
N CYS A 91 -8.26 -14.34 3.34
CA CYS A 91 -9.05 -13.98 2.16
C CYS A 91 -8.40 -12.89 1.28
N PHE A 92 -7.10 -12.62 1.48
CA PHE A 92 -6.39 -11.56 0.75
C PHE A 92 -6.48 -11.72 -0.77
N ASP A 93 -6.31 -12.93 -1.31
CA ASP A 93 -6.38 -13.16 -2.76
C ASP A 93 -7.75 -12.81 -3.35
N GLN A 94 -8.82 -13.07 -2.60
CA GLN A 94 -10.18 -12.72 -3.01
C GLN A 94 -10.35 -11.21 -3.03
N VAL A 95 -9.94 -10.53 -1.95
CA VAL A 95 -9.98 -9.07 -1.86
C VAL A 95 -9.15 -8.41 -2.96
N LYS A 96 -7.94 -8.93 -3.22
CA LYS A 96 -7.05 -8.48 -4.28
C LYS A 96 -7.72 -8.56 -5.64
N SER A 97 -8.33 -9.70 -5.96
CA SER A 97 -9.04 -9.89 -7.24
C SER A 97 -10.24 -8.95 -7.39
N MET A 98 -10.98 -8.70 -6.31
CA MET A 98 -12.10 -7.76 -6.31
C MET A 98 -11.63 -6.32 -6.53
N SER A 99 -10.52 -5.91 -5.90
CA SER A 99 -9.95 -4.58 -6.11
C SER A 99 -9.50 -4.35 -7.55
N GLN A 100 -8.86 -5.35 -8.17
CA GLN A 100 -8.44 -5.29 -9.58
C GLN A 100 -9.64 -5.20 -10.53
N GLN A 101 -10.69 -5.98 -10.28
CA GLN A 101 -11.91 -5.93 -11.08
C GLN A 101 -12.61 -4.57 -10.95
N ASN A 102 -12.72 -4.02 -9.74
CA ASN A 102 -13.33 -2.71 -9.52
C ASN A 102 -12.59 -1.58 -10.26
N GLU A 103 -11.25 -1.60 -10.27
CA GLU A 103 -10.45 -0.62 -11.00
C GLU A 103 -10.65 -0.75 -12.52
N MET A 104 -10.72 -1.99 -13.04
CA MET A 104 -11.06 -2.25 -14.44
C MET A 104 -12.46 -1.76 -14.81
N ASP A 105 -13.46 -2.02 -13.97
CA ASP A 105 -14.84 -1.60 -14.20
C ASP A 105 -14.95 -0.07 -14.25
N LEU A 106 -14.26 0.63 -13.33
CA LEU A 106 -14.15 2.09 -13.33
C LEU A 106 -13.46 2.61 -14.61
N ALA A 107 -12.36 1.99 -15.03
CA ALA A 107 -11.66 2.36 -16.25
C ALA A 107 -12.51 2.15 -17.52
N ASN A 108 -13.40 1.16 -17.50
CA ASN A 108 -14.31 0.84 -18.60
C ASN A 108 -15.64 1.62 -18.51
N GLY A 109 -15.82 2.51 -17.54
CA GLY A 109 -17.04 3.30 -17.36
C GLY A 109 -18.24 2.50 -16.84
N VAL A 110 -18.02 1.27 -16.38
CA VAL A 110 -19.03 0.44 -15.73
C VAL A 110 -19.04 0.81 -14.25
N ALA A 111 -19.56 1.98 -13.91
CA ALA A 111 -19.74 2.36 -12.53
C ALA A 111 -20.85 1.48 -11.91
N ASN A 112 -20.46 0.39 -11.25
CA ASN A 112 -21.38 -0.34 -10.37
C ASN A 112 -21.81 0.63 -9.27
N ILE A 113 -23.00 1.22 -9.43
CA ILE A 113 -23.69 1.99 -8.41
C ILE A 113 -24.03 1.00 -7.30
N ILE A 114 -23.16 0.92 -6.30
CA ILE A 114 -23.49 0.28 -5.03
C ILE A 114 -24.11 1.39 -4.18
N VAL A 115 -25.42 1.25 -3.90
CA VAL A 115 -26.18 2.07 -2.96
C VAL A 115 -25.73 1.78 -1.54
#